data_AF-A0A7W1FK65-F1
#
_entry.id   AF-A0A7W1FK65-F1
#
_cell.length_a   1.000
_cell.length_b   1.000
_cell.length_c   1.000
_cell.angle_alpha   90.00
_cell.angle_beta   90.00
_cell.angle_gamma   90.00
#
_symmetry.space_group_name_H-M   'P 1'
#
loop_
_entity.id
_entity.type
_entity.pdbx_description
1 polymer ?
#
loop_
_entity_poly.entity_id
_entity_poly.type
_entity_poly.pdbx_seq_one_letter_code
_entity_poly.pdbx_strand_id
1 'polypeptide(L)'
;MSRRRRFRWRHEPHLAYDRPRELIRFAGKELDPNSGQPLGIFQLAADMINNRRLPAGDHRRLTGLRAWFNANLAQPRRFSHWKDGWRNSAHGWLRRPIAISWFRSDAAQCLKYAEAMVDLLRTYGIEVERLTCTNPGYITYEDDHQVVAVPFHHRDGTGDG
;
A
#
# COMPACT_ATOMS: atom_id res chain seq x y z
N MET A 1 -4.69 -16.07 -45.90
CA MET A 1 -5.52 -16.62 -44.80
C MET A 1 -4.71 -16.59 -43.49
N SER A 2 -4.90 -15.58 -42.65
CA SER A 2 -4.13 -15.38 -41.41
C SER A 2 -4.79 -16.11 -40.24
N ARG A 3 -4.11 -17.14 -39.70
CA ARG A 3 -4.53 -17.83 -38.48
C ARG A 3 -4.19 -16.94 -37.29
N ARG A 4 -5.18 -16.20 -36.77
CA ARG A 4 -5.07 -15.50 -35.48
C ARG A 4 -4.84 -16.53 -34.38
N ARG A 5 -3.61 -16.63 -33.87
CA ARG A 5 -3.31 -17.37 -32.63
C ARG A 5 -4.05 -16.66 -31.49
N ARG A 6 -5.14 -17.26 -31.01
CA ARG A 6 -5.77 -16.88 -29.75
C ARG A 6 -4.72 -17.09 -28.65
N PHE A 7 -4.21 -15.99 -28.10
CA PHE A 7 -3.44 -16.01 -26.86
C PHE A 7 -4.39 -16.45 -25.75
N ARG A 8 -4.37 -17.75 -25.47
CA ARG A 8 -5.11 -18.36 -24.38
C ARG A 8 -4.19 -18.24 -23.17
N TRP A 9 -4.54 -17.38 -22.23
CA TRP A 9 -3.95 -17.42 -20.89
C TRP A 9 -4.16 -18.85 -20.35
N ARG A 10 -3.09 -19.64 -20.33
CA ARG A 10 -3.05 -20.86 -19.53
C ARG A 10 -2.65 -20.40 -18.14
N HIS A 11 -3.64 -20.32 -17.26
CA HIS A 11 -3.38 -20.43 -15.83
C HIS A 11 -2.82 -21.83 -15.62
N GLU A 12 -1.49 -21.94 -15.55
CA GLU A 12 -0.81 -23.12 -15.06
C GLU A 12 -0.91 -23.05 -13.52
N PRO A 13 -1.65 -23.95 -12.86
CA PRO A 13 -1.85 -23.90 -11.42
C PRO A 13 -0.69 -24.60 -10.74
N HIS A 14 0.49 -23.99 -10.76
CA HIS A 14 1.63 -24.52 -10.03
C HIS A 14 1.85 -23.64 -8.79
N LEU A 15 1.56 -24.20 -7.61
CA LEU A 15 1.96 -23.72 -6.27
C LEU A 15 1.15 -22.57 -5.60
N ALA A 16 0.02 -22.14 -6.17
CA ALA A 16 -0.61 -20.84 -5.84
C ALA A 16 -1.37 -20.69 -4.49
N TYR A 17 -1.26 -21.59 -3.49
CA TYR A 17 -2.08 -21.46 -2.25
C TYR A 17 -1.38 -21.62 -0.89
N ASP A 18 -0.07 -21.89 -0.83
CA ASP A 18 0.65 -22.03 0.46
C ASP A 18 1.55 -20.82 0.77
N ARG A 19 1.13 -19.63 0.33
CA ARG A 19 1.75 -18.39 0.81
C ARG A 19 1.03 -17.88 2.05
N PRO A 20 1.75 -17.32 3.03
CA PRO A 20 1.14 -16.63 4.14
C PRO A 20 0.11 -15.61 3.65
N ARG A 21 -1.12 -15.72 4.18
CA ARG A 21 -2.18 -14.75 3.89
C ARG A 21 -2.00 -13.45 4.65
N GLU A 22 -1.07 -13.41 5.61
CA GLU A 22 -0.78 -12.21 6.37
C GLU A 22 -0.07 -11.18 5.49
N LEU A 23 -0.64 -9.98 5.52
CA LEU A 23 -0.15 -8.79 4.88
C LEU A 23 0.25 -7.79 5.95
N ILE A 24 1.27 -6.99 5.65
CA ILE A 24 1.85 -6.02 6.57
C ILE A 24 1.82 -4.64 5.92
N ARG A 25 1.47 -3.62 6.71
CA ARG A 25 1.59 -2.22 6.31
C ARG A 25 2.27 -1.44 7.42
N PHE A 26 3.11 -0.51 7.02
CA PHE A 26 3.67 0.51 7.92
C PHE A 26 2.97 1.83 7.64
N ALA A 27 2.34 2.39 8.65
CA ALA A 27 1.54 3.61 8.51
C ALA A 27 1.70 4.53 9.71
N GLY A 28 1.54 5.84 9.49
CA GLY A 28 1.52 6.82 10.58
C GLY A 28 0.27 6.65 11.45
N LYS A 29 0.23 7.31 12.61
CA LYS A 29 -0.99 7.32 13.45
C LYS A 29 -2.07 8.25 12.92
N GLU A 30 -1.68 9.37 12.35
CA GLU A 30 -2.63 10.39 11.91
C GLU A 30 -3.29 10.00 10.60
N LEU A 31 -4.61 10.17 10.54
CA LEU A 31 -5.39 10.01 9.32
C LEU A 31 -5.11 11.19 8.39
N ASP A 32 -4.80 10.89 7.13
CA ASP A 32 -4.76 11.92 6.10
C ASP A 32 -6.19 12.50 5.92
N PRO A 33 -6.39 13.82 6.09
CA PRO A 33 -7.73 14.45 6.03
C PRO A 33 -8.44 14.22 4.69
N ASN A 34 -7.66 13.95 3.64
CA ASN A 34 -8.19 13.64 2.34
C ASN A 34 -8.72 12.21 2.27
N SER A 35 -7.86 11.22 2.48
CA SER A 35 -8.21 9.81 2.32
C SER A 35 -8.98 9.21 3.48
N GLY A 36 -8.94 9.83 4.66
CA GLY A 36 -9.42 9.24 5.91
C GLY A 36 -8.62 8.00 6.31
N GLN A 37 -7.42 7.82 5.76
CA GLN A 37 -6.55 6.66 5.99
C GLN A 37 -5.21 7.13 6.53
N PRO A 38 -4.53 6.35 7.39
CA PRO A 38 -3.21 6.73 7.83
C PRO A 38 -2.18 6.65 6.69
N LEU A 39 -1.31 7.66 6.62
CA LEU A 39 -0.29 7.77 5.58
C LEU A 39 0.63 6.56 5.60
N GLY A 40 0.86 5.96 4.43
CA GLY A 40 1.79 4.84 4.30
C GLY A 40 3.24 5.29 4.43
N ILE A 41 4.14 4.37 4.76
CA ILE A 41 5.56 4.66 4.96
C ILE A 41 6.23 5.43 3.80
N PHE A 42 5.84 5.17 2.55
CA PHE A 42 6.38 5.90 1.40
C PHE A 42 5.94 7.36 1.35
N GLN A 43 4.72 7.66 1.78
CA GLN A 43 4.20 9.02 1.87
C GLN A 43 4.89 9.77 3.01
N LEU A 44 5.04 9.12 4.18
CA LEU A 44 5.79 9.68 5.31
C LEU A 44 7.25 9.98 4.95
N ALA A 45 7.91 9.04 4.26
CA ALA A 45 9.28 9.24 3.79
C ALA A 45 9.40 10.37 2.76
N ALA A 46 8.41 10.52 1.87
CA ALA A 46 8.36 11.61 0.90
C ALA A 46 8.16 12.97 1.59
N ASP A 47 7.24 13.06 2.54
CA ASP A 47 7.02 14.25 3.36
C ASP A 47 8.31 14.66 4.10
N MET A 48 8.95 13.69 4.76
CA MET A 48 10.21 13.92 5.47
C MET A 48 11.31 14.46 4.54
N ILE A 49 11.45 13.92 3.33
CA ILE A 49 12.46 14.38 2.36
C ILE A 49 12.14 15.80 1.85
N ASN A 50 10.87 16.08 1.56
CA ASN A 50 10.49 17.30 0.86
C ASN A 50 10.28 18.49 1.81
N ASN A 51 9.82 18.24 3.03
CA ASN A 51 9.29 19.27 3.93
C ASN A 51 10.10 19.44 5.22
N ARG A 52 11.09 18.58 5.48
CA ARG A 52 11.93 18.64 6.68
C ARG A 52 13.40 18.88 6.32
N ARG A 53 14.10 19.62 7.20
CA ARG A 53 15.53 19.85 7.06
C ARG A 53 16.31 18.72 7.71
N LEU A 54 16.57 17.66 6.94
CA LEU A 54 17.38 16.53 7.37
C LEU A 54 18.89 16.82 7.24
N PRO A 55 19.73 16.28 8.15
CA PRO A 55 21.17 16.15 7.90
C PRO A 55 21.43 15.41 6.59
N ALA A 56 22.50 15.79 5.88
CA ALA A 56 22.78 15.27 4.54
C ALA A 56 22.95 13.74 4.50
N GLY A 57 23.49 13.14 5.57
CA GLY A 57 23.61 11.68 5.69
C GLY A 57 22.26 10.98 5.71
N ASP A 58 21.33 11.48 6.52
CA ASP A 58 20.00 10.90 6.68
C ASP A 58 19.11 11.17 5.47
N HIS A 59 19.23 12.35 4.86
CA HIS A 59 18.57 12.62 3.59
C HIS A 59 19.00 11.63 2.50
N ARG A 60 20.31 11.35 2.39
CA ARG A 60 20.84 10.34 1.45
C ARG A 60 20.35 8.93 1.79
N ARG A 61 20.34 8.56 3.08
CA ARG A 61 19.86 7.25 3.53
C ARG A 61 18.39 7.05 3.18
N LEU A 62 17.51 8.01 3.51
CA LEU A 62 16.08 7.92 3.24
C LEU A 62 15.78 7.91 1.73
N THR A 63 16.48 8.74 0.96
CA THR A 63 16.37 8.76 -0.51
C THR A 63 16.85 7.43 -1.12
N GLY A 64 17.95 6.87 -0.61
CA GLY A 64 18.48 5.58 -1.06
C GLY A 64 17.52 4.41 -0.79
N LEU A 65 16.88 4.39 0.38
CA LEU A 65 15.85 3.40 0.70
C LEU A 65 14.65 3.51 -0.26
N ARG A 66 14.16 4.72 -0.54
CA ARG A 66 13.09 4.94 -1.53
C ARG A 66 13.51 4.53 -2.94
N ALA A 67 14.73 4.86 -3.35
CA ALA A 67 15.25 4.49 -4.66
C ALA A 67 15.32 2.97 -4.84
N TRP A 68 15.68 2.23 -3.79
CA TRP A 68 15.64 0.78 -3.80
C TRP A 68 14.22 0.25 -4.07
N PHE A 69 13.19 0.79 -3.40
CA PHE A 69 11.82 0.40 -3.67
C PHE A 69 11.37 0.73 -5.09
N ASN A 70 11.72 1.90 -5.62
CA ASN A 70 11.40 2.26 -7.00
C ASN A 70 12.01 1.28 -8.03
N ALA A 71 13.15 0.66 -7.70
CA ALA A 71 13.82 -0.30 -8.56
C ALA A 71 13.35 -1.75 -8.37
N ASN A 72 12.87 -2.12 -7.17
CA ASN A 72 12.63 -3.52 -6.79
C ASN A 72 11.16 -3.85 -6.51
N LEU A 73 10.31 -2.86 -6.26
CA LEU A 73 8.88 -3.05 -6.05
C LEU A 73 8.14 -2.64 -7.31
N ALA A 74 7.45 -3.59 -7.95
CA ALA A 74 6.72 -3.32 -9.17
C ALA A 74 5.66 -2.24 -8.93
N GLN A 75 5.63 -1.23 -9.80
CA GLN A 75 4.57 -0.23 -9.75
C GLN A 75 3.35 -0.78 -10.48
N PRO A 76 2.17 -0.83 -9.83
CA PRO A 76 0.93 -1.20 -10.49
C PRO A 76 0.70 -0.29 -11.71
N ARG A 77 0.91 -0.81 -12.92
CA ARG A 77 0.68 -0.05 -14.18
C ARG A 77 -0.75 0.45 -14.32
N ARG A 78 -1.65 -0.18 -13.58
CA ARG A 78 -3.00 0.27 -13.32
C ARG A 78 -3.14 0.39 -11.82
N PHE A 79 -2.58 1.46 -11.22
CA PHE A 79 -3.46 2.24 -10.37
C PHE A 79 -4.61 2.61 -11.30
N SER A 80 -5.61 1.73 -11.42
CA SER A 80 -6.91 2.18 -11.85
C SER A 80 -7.14 3.33 -10.91
N HIS A 81 -7.16 4.53 -11.46
CA HIS A 81 -8.00 5.60 -11.01
C HIS A 81 -9.39 4.97 -10.88
N TRP A 82 -9.61 4.19 -9.82
CA TRP A 82 -10.89 3.95 -9.18
C TRP A 82 -11.39 5.26 -8.55
N LYS A 83 -10.70 6.36 -8.90
CA LYS A 83 -11.11 7.74 -9.02
C LYS A 83 -11.17 8.36 -7.65
N ASP A 84 -10.08 9.04 -7.29
CA ASP A 84 -10.20 10.25 -6.50
C ASP A 84 -11.44 11.00 -7.01
N GLY A 85 -12.40 11.20 -6.12
CA GLY A 85 -13.70 11.69 -6.50
C GLY A 85 -14.79 11.24 -5.54
N TRP A 86 -15.95 11.83 -5.75
CA TRP A 86 -17.14 11.56 -4.98
C TRP A 86 -18.02 10.56 -5.74
N ARG A 87 -18.63 9.61 -5.02
CA ARG A 87 -19.74 8.80 -5.53
C ARG A 87 -21.05 9.34 -4.97
N ASN A 88 -22.09 9.35 -5.78
CA ASN A 88 -23.43 9.63 -5.29
C ASN A 88 -23.94 8.38 -4.53
N SER A 89 -24.52 8.59 -3.35
CA SER A 89 -25.17 7.57 -2.53
C SER A 89 -26.55 8.07 -2.10
N ALA A 90 -27.39 7.18 -1.59
CA ALA A 90 -28.72 7.57 -1.08
C ALA A 90 -28.64 8.66 0.01
N HIS A 91 -27.50 8.79 0.70
CA HIS A 91 -27.27 9.78 1.77
C HIS A 91 -26.37 10.95 1.32
N GLY A 92 -26.21 11.16 0.00
CA GLY A 92 -25.41 12.24 -0.58
C GLY A 92 -24.07 11.77 -1.14
N TRP A 93 -23.19 12.74 -1.41
CA TRP A 93 -21.86 12.48 -1.97
C TRP A 93 -20.95 11.85 -0.92
N LEU A 94 -20.35 10.69 -1.22
CA LEU A 94 -19.31 10.07 -0.39
C LEU A 94 -17.99 9.96 -1.15
N ARG A 95 -16.87 10.20 -0.48
CA ARG A 95 -15.54 9.99 -1.07
C ARG A 95 -15.36 8.50 -1.43
N ARG A 96 -14.81 8.23 -2.62
CA ARG A 96 -14.50 6.85 -3.02
C ARG A 96 -13.35 6.30 -2.15
N PRO A 97 -13.42 5.04 -1.69
CA PRO A 97 -12.36 4.45 -0.89
C PRO A 97 -11.08 4.32 -1.73
N ILE A 98 -9.96 4.71 -1.12
CA ILE A 98 -8.64 4.69 -1.76
C ILE A 98 -8.04 3.29 -1.60
N ALA A 99 -7.39 2.81 -2.65
CA ALA A 99 -6.71 1.53 -2.62
C ALA A 99 -5.44 1.63 -1.75
N ILE A 100 -5.28 0.68 -0.83
CA ILE A 100 -4.20 0.62 0.16
C ILE A 100 -3.23 -0.47 -0.27
N SER A 101 -1.94 -0.15 -0.29
CA SER A 101 -0.86 -1.11 -0.49
C SER A 101 -0.43 -1.77 0.81
N TRP A 102 -0.16 -3.06 0.71
CA TRP A 102 0.33 -3.93 1.77
C TRP A 102 1.48 -4.78 1.25
N PHE A 103 2.51 -5.00 2.05
CA PHE A 103 3.54 -6.00 1.80
C PHE A 103 2.99 -7.39 2.13
N ARG A 104 3.44 -8.42 1.41
CA ARG A 104 3.27 -9.79 1.89
C ARG A 104 4.21 -10.06 3.06
N SER A 105 3.79 -10.87 4.03
CA SER A 105 4.62 -11.24 5.19
C SER A 105 5.88 -12.02 4.83
N ASP A 106 5.89 -12.71 3.70
CA ASP A 106 7.04 -13.41 3.14
C ASP A 106 7.96 -12.52 2.26
N ALA A 107 7.61 -11.25 2.04
CA ALA A 107 8.44 -10.29 1.30
C ALA A 107 9.61 -9.75 2.16
N ALA A 108 10.44 -10.65 2.69
CA ALA A 108 11.44 -10.37 3.72
C ALA A 108 12.36 -9.18 3.38
N GLN A 109 12.80 -9.07 2.13
CA GLN A 109 13.66 -7.97 1.70
C GLN A 109 12.94 -6.63 1.70
N CYS A 110 11.68 -6.58 1.25
CA CYS A 110 10.84 -5.39 1.31
C CYS A 110 10.59 -4.98 2.77
N LEU A 111 10.25 -5.94 3.63
CA LEU A 111 10.03 -5.68 5.04
C LEU A 111 11.29 -5.12 5.72
N LYS A 112 12.47 -5.68 5.44
CA LYS A 112 13.74 -5.17 5.97
C LYS A 112 14.00 -3.71 5.59
N TYR A 113 13.75 -3.35 4.33
CA TYR A 113 13.93 -1.97 3.86
C TYR A 113 12.87 -1.02 4.39
N ALA A 114 11.63 -1.52 4.58
CA ALA A 114 10.57 -0.76 5.22
C ALA A 114 10.91 -0.47 6.69
N GLU A 115 11.33 -1.48 7.47
CA GLU A 115 11.77 -1.29 8.86
C GLU A 115 12.94 -0.31 8.95
N ALA A 116 13.91 -0.35 8.04
CA ALA A 116 15.00 0.63 8.00
C ALA A 116 14.51 2.07 7.75
N MET A 117 13.42 2.26 7.00
CA MET A 117 12.75 3.57 6.88
C MET A 117 11.99 3.94 8.15
N VAL A 118 11.30 2.98 8.78
CA VAL A 118 10.60 3.20 10.06
C VAL A 118 11.56 3.69 11.12
N ASP A 119 12.72 3.02 11.27
CA ASP A 119 13.73 3.39 12.25
C ASP A 119 14.19 4.82 12.04
N LEU A 120 14.49 5.19 10.79
CA LEU A 120 14.91 6.55 10.46
C LEU A 120 13.78 7.58 10.66
N LEU A 121 12.52 7.25 10.38
CA LEU A 121 11.40 8.15 10.65
C LEU A 121 11.23 8.37 12.16
N ARG A 122 11.38 7.32 12.96
CA ARG A 122 11.26 7.37 14.42
C ARG A 122 12.35 8.21 15.09
N THR A 123 13.57 8.26 14.55
CA THR A 123 14.62 9.17 15.09
C THR A 123 14.23 10.64 15.02
N TYR A 124 13.26 10.99 14.17
CA TYR A 124 12.73 12.34 14.01
C TYR A 124 11.33 12.53 14.62
N GLY A 125 10.92 11.62 15.51
CA GLY A 125 9.65 11.73 16.23
C GLY A 125 8.41 11.38 15.39
N ILE A 126 8.59 10.80 14.20
CA ILE A 126 7.45 10.32 13.40
C ILE A 126 7.08 8.93 13.89
N GLU A 127 5.90 8.83 14.50
CA GLU A 127 5.35 7.55 14.93
C GLU A 127 4.85 6.76 13.70
N VAL A 128 5.28 5.50 13.63
CA VAL A 128 4.88 4.56 12.59
C VAL A 128 4.47 3.24 13.24
N GLU A 129 3.28 2.78 12.91
CA GLU A 129 2.70 1.53 13.36
C GLU A 129 2.84 0.45 12.30
N ARG A 130 3.03 -0.79 12.77
CA ARG A 130 3.00 -1.99 11.94
C ARG A 130 1.62 -2.62 12.05
N LEU A 131 0.86 -2.53 10.98
CA LEU A 131 -0.49 -3.09 10.85
C LEU A 131 -0.40 -4.44 10.15
N THR A 132 -1.19 -5.42 10.61
CA THR A 132 -1.34 -6.72 9.96
C THR A 132 -2.77 -6.91 9.46
N CYS A 133 -2.92 -7.66 8.36
CA CYS A 133 -4.22 -7.91 7.76
C CYS A 133 -4.20 -9.24 7.00
N THR A 134 -5.27 -10.04 7.11
CA THR A 134 -5.46 -11.26 6.31
C THR A 134 -6.55 -11.11 5.25
N ASN A 135 -7.34 -10.02 5.32
CA ASN A 135 -8.43 -9.73 4.41
C ASN A 135 -8.48 -8.22 4.09
N PRO A 136 -7.69 -7.74 3.13
CA PRO A 136 -7.50 -6.31 2.88
C PRO A 136 -8.65 -5.68 2.08
N GLY A 137 -9.67 -6.46 1.70
CA GLY A 137 -10.79 -6.01 0.87
C GLY A 137 -10.70 -6.49 -0.58
N TYR A 138 -11.16 -5.64 -1.51
CA TYR A 138 -11.16 -5.95 -2.94
C TYR A 138 -9.77 -5.73 -3.53
N ILE A 139 -9.08 -6.82 -3.87
CA ILE A 139 -7.73 -6.79 -4.46
C ILE A 139 -7.79 -6.21 -5.88
N THR A 140 -7.08 -5.10 -6.09
CA THR A 140 -6.95 -4.43 -7.39
C THR A 140 -5.62 -4.75 -8.09
N TYR A 141 -4.63 -5.20 -7.32
CA TYR A 141 -3.32 -5.61 -7.82
C TYR A 141 -2.64 -6.55 -6.82
N GLU A 142 -1.91 -7.54 -7.32
CA GLU A 142 -1.02 -8.37 -6.51
C GLU A 142 0.20 -8.83 -7.30
N ASP A 143 1.32 -8.98 -6.62
CA ASP A 143 2.55 -9.59 -7.12
C ASP A 143 3.24 -10.42 -6.01
N ASP A 144 4.50 -10.78 -6.22
CA ASP A 144 5.29 -11.56 -5.25
C ASP A 144 5.64 -10.83 -3.95
N HIS A 145 5.52 -9.51 -3.91
CA HIS A 145 5.97 -8.67 -2.81
C HIS A 145 4.84 -7.91 -2.12
N GLN A 146 3.75 -7.62 -2.83
CA GLN A 146 2.66 -6.78 -2.32
C GLN A 146 1.28 -7.17 -2.84
N VAL A 147 0.29 -6.70 -2.09
CA VAL A 147 -1.13 -6.69 -2.46
C VAL A 147 -1.63 -5.25 -2.32
N VAL A 148 -2.39 -4.78 -3.31
CA VAL A 148 -3.09 -3.51 -3.27
C VAL A 148 -4.58 -3.81 -3.30
N ALA A 149 -5.32 -3.28 -2.33
CA ALA A 149 -6.75 -3.56 -2.19
C ALA A 149 -7.53 -2.31 -1.76
N VAL A 150 -8.78 -2.24 -2.20
CA VAL A 150 -9.75 -1.28 -1.70
C VAL A 150 -10.40 -1.89 -0.45
N PRO A 151 -10.26 -1.27 0.74
CA PRO A 151 -10.88 -1.78 1.95
C PRO A 151 -12.39 -1.93 1.78
N PHE A 152 -12.98 -2.95 2.39
CA PHE A 152 -14.42 -2.98 2.52
C PHE A 152 -14.85 -1.77 3.36
N HIS A 153 -15.93 -1.10 2.94
CA HIS A 153 -16.54 -0.11 3.81
C HIS A 153 -16.91 -0.80 5.11
N HIS A 154 -16.35 -0.34 6.22
CA HIS A 154 -16.95 -0.63 7.51
C HIS A 154 -18.39 -0.10 7.41
N ARG A 155 -19.38 -0.99 7.48
CA ARG A 155 -20.71 -0.52 7.88
C ARG A 155 -20.49 -0.15 9.33
N ASP A 156 -20.58 1.14 9.64
CA ASP A 156 -20.72 1.58 11.02
C ASP A 156 -21.82 0.72 11.63
N GLY A 157 -21.43 -0.08 12.62
CA GLY A 157 -22.36 -0.87 13.40
C GLY A 157 -23.18 0.06 14.26
N THR A 158 -24.19 0.71 13.67
CA THR A 158 -25.38 1.12 14.44
C THR A 158 -26.23 -0.13 14.64
N GLY A 159 -25.78 -0.98 15.57
CA GLY A 159 -26.59 -1.99 16.21
C GLY A 159 -26.84 -1.52 17.62
N ASP A 160 -28.02 -0.91 17.81
CA ASP A 160 -28.58 -0.57 19.11
C ASP A 160 -28.61 -1.82 20.01
N GLY A 161 -28.31 -1.63 21.29
CA GLY A 161 -28.29 -2.64 22.34
C GLY A 161 -28.10 -2.00 23.70
#